data_AF-A0A2V5IEF2-F1
#
_entry.id   AF-A0A2V5IEF2-F1
#
_cell.length_a   1.000
_cell.length_b   1.000
_cell.length_c   1.000
_cell.angle_alpha   90.00
_cell.angle_beta   90.00
_cell.angle_gamma   90.00
#
_symmetry.space_group_name_H-M   'P 1'
#
loop_
_entity.id
_entity.type
_entity.pdbx_description
1 polymer ?
#
loop_
_entity_poly.entity_id
_entity_poly.type
_entity_poly.pdbx_seq_one_letter_code
_entity_poly.pdbx_strand_id
1 'polypeptide(L)'
;LRSLSGQQSLEFVLSFCGFRGTMEYYSSLYTPALSTPSFHTIGVFDTMITAEESRELLEAFVAPEVRWFFGGHFVPRDAESMRQVVGFVKRV
;
A
#
# COMPACT_ATOMS: atom_id res chain seq x y z
N LEU A 1 8.53 11.32 14.59
CA LEU A 1 8.87 9.97 15.13
C LEU A 1 10.35 9.69 14.88
N ARG A 2 11.24 10.22 15.73
CA ARG A 2 12.61 9.70 15.79
C ARG A 2 12.52 8.27 16.34
N SER A 3 13.22 7.33 15.72
CA SER A 3 13.22 5.90 16.03
C SER A 3 13.09 5.65 17.53
N LEU A 4 12.03 4.95 17.94
CA LEU A 4 11.97 4.35 19.28
C LEU A 4 13.19 3.43 19.39
N SER A 5 13.98 3.58 20.45
CA SER A 5 15.21 2.82 20.64
C SER A 5 14.93 1.32 20.49
N GLY A 6 15.46 0.70 19.43
CA GLY A 6 15.32 -0.73 19.15
C GLY A 6 14.46 -1.09 17.94
N GLN A 7 13.58 -0.20 17.44
CA GLN A 7 12.79 -0.48 16.24
C GLN A 7 13.50 0.07 15.00
N GLN A 8 14.00 -0.83 14.15
CA GLN A 8 14.50 -0.49 12.82
C GLN A 8 13.34 -0.10 11.89
N SER A 9 13.63 0.69 10.87
CA SER A 9 12.69 0.99 9.80
C SER A 9 12.23 -0.30 9.11
N LEU A 10 10.97 -0.34 8.70
CA LEU A 10 10.46 -1.43 7.87
C LEU A 10 11.15 -1.41 6.51
N GLU A 11 11.47 -2.58 5.97
CA GLU A 11 12.11 -2.72 4.65
C GLU A 11 11.14 -2.37 3.52
N PHE A 12 9.89 -2.82 3.62
CA PHE A 12 8.85 -2.54 2.63
C PHE A 12 7.43 -2.70 3.20
N VAL A 13 6.43 -2.32 2.40
CA VAL A 13 5.00 -2.56 2.64
C VAL A 13 4.39 -3.27 1.42
N LEU A 14 3.62 -4.33 1.67
CA LEU A 14 2.68 -4.89 0.71
C LEU A 14 1.25 -4.59 1.19
N SER A 15 0.49 -3.86 0.39
CA SER A 15 -0.89 -3.47 0.70
C SER A 15 -1.84 -4.08 -0.33
N PHE A 16 -2.81 -4.87 0.11
CA PHE A 16 -3.80 -5.48 -0.77
C PHE A 16 -5.18 -4.90 -0.46
N CYS A 17 -5.73 -4.10 -1.38
CA CYS A 17 -6.99 -3.36 -1.18
C CYS A 17 -6.99 -2.49 0.10
N GLY A 18 -5.87 -1.83 0.39
CA GLY A 18 -5.71 -0.96 1.55
C GLY A 18 -6.25 0.45 1.32
N PHE A 19 -6.57 1.15 2.41
CA PHE A 19 -7.05 2.53 2.40
C PHE A 19 -6.35 3.37 3.47
N ARG A 20 -6.47 4.70 3.36
CA ARG A 20 -5.91 5.64 4.32
C ARG A 20 -6.81 5.71 5.55
N GLY A 21 -6.22 5.71 6.74
CA GLY A 21 -6.97 5.95 7.97
C GLY A 21 -7.67 7.31 7.92
N THR A 22 -9.00 7.31 8.13
CA THR A 22 -9.86 8.48 7.89
C THR A 22 -10.03 9.38 9.11
N MET A 23 -9.66 8.92 10.29
CA MET A 23 -9.77 9.70 11.53
C MET A 23 -8.62 10.72 11.63
N GLU A 24 -8.95 11.94 12.09
CA GLU A 24 -8.00 13.07 12.14
C GLU A 24 -6.71 12.73 12.90
N TYR A 25 -6.78 11.96 13.98
CA TYR A 25 -5.58 11.62 14.75
C TYR A 25 -4.57 10.74 13.98
N TYR A 26 -4.97 10.11 12.87
CA TYR A 26 -4.04 9.42 11.96
C TYR A 26 -3.34 10.34 10.96
N SER A 27 -3.78 11.60 10.79
CA SER A 27 -3.25 12.50 9.76
C SER A 27 -1.74 12.70 9.88
N SER A 28 -1.24 12.77 11.11
CA SER A 28 0.18 12.88 11.44
C SER A 28 1.04 11.67 11.05
N LEU A 29 0.44 10.49 10.80
CA LEU A 29 1.15 9.30 10.33
C LEU A 29 1.55 9.40 8.85
N TYR A 30 0.87 10.25 8.10
CA TYR A 30 1.04 10.39 6.65
C TYR A 30 1.78 11.69 6.26
N THR A 31 2.22 12.48 7.25
CA THR A 31 2.96 13.74 7.04
C THR A 31 4.24 13.74 7.89
N PRO A 32 5.44 13.81 7.28
CA PRO A 32 5.70 13.80 5.84
C PRO A 32 5.33 12.46 5.18
N ALA A 33 5.27 12.43 3.85
CA ALA A 33 5.00 11.21 3.09
C ALA A 33 5.97 10.07 3.47
N LEU A 34 5.43 8.86 3.49
CA LEU A 34 6.13 7.63 3.87
C LEU A 34 7.17 7.27 2.81
N SER A 35 8.44 7.22 3.23
CA SER A 35 9.56 6.84 2.38
C SER A 35 9.81 5.34 2.32
N THR A 36 9.13 4.54 3.14
CA THR A 36 9.20 3.08 3.08
C THR A 36 8.72 2.61 1.71
N PRO A 37 9.53 1.83 0.95
CA PRO A 37 9.11 1.25 -0.31
C PRO A 37 7.78 0.50 -0.16
N SER A 38 6.86 0.69 -1.09
CA SER A 38 5.54 0.07 -1.00
C SER A 38 5.02 -0.42 -2.33
N PHE A 39 4.32 -1.55 -2.28
CA PHE A 39 3.56 -2.10 -3.39
C PHE A 39 2.11 -2.25 -2.97
N HIS A 40 1.19 -1.74 -3.79
CA HIS A 40 -0.23 -1.70 -3.50
C HIS A 40 -1.00 -2.41 -4.61
N THR A 41 -2.01 -3.20 -4.25
CA THR A 41 -2.98 -3.73 -5.22
C THR A 41 -4.34 -3.07 -5.04
N ILE A 42 -4.99 -2.72 -6.14
CA ILE A 42 -6.33 -2.11 -6.14
C ILE A 42 -7.27 -2.96 -6.97
N GLY A 43 -8.36 -3.43 -6.36
CA GLY A 43 -9.42 -4.18 -7.04
C GLY A 43 -10.37 -3.23 -7.77
N VAL A 44 -10.53 -3.42 -9.09
CA VAL A 44 -11.40 -2.57 -9.93
C VAL A 44 -12.88 -2.68 -9.53
N PHE A 45 -13.29 -3.81 -8.95
CA PHE A 45 -14.67 -4.08 -8.52
C PHE A 45 -14.81 -4.14 -7.00
N ASP A 46 -13.86 -3.58 -6.27
CA ASP A 46 -13.91 -3.56 -4.81
C ASP A 46 -14.98 -2.58 -4.32
N THR A 47 -16.01 -3.12 -3.68
CA THR A 47 -17.12 -2.34 -3.10
C THR A 47 -16.97 -2.13 -1.61
N MET A 48 -15.96 -2.74 -0.97
CA MET A 48 -15.68 -2.52 0.45
C MET A 48 -14.70 -1.36 0.62
N ILE A 49 -13.64 -1.35 -0.18
CA ILE A 49 -12.69 -0.25 -0.29
C ILE A 49 -12.64 0.17 -1.76
N THR A 50 -13.19 1.33 -2.06
CA THR A 50 -13.24 1.83 -3.44
C THR A 50 -11.84 2.09 -3.99
N ALA A 51 -11.75 2.17 -5.32
CA ALA A 51 -10.54 2.57 -6.01
C ALA A 51 -10.07 3.96 -5.55
N GLU A 52 -11.01 4.88 -5.33
CA GLU A 52 -10.77 6.23 -4.84
C GLU A 52 -10.14 6.21 -3.44
N GLU A 53 -10.73 5.49 -2.48
CA GLU A 53 -10.18 5.35 -1.11
C GLU A 53 -8.80 4.69 -1.09
N SER A 54 -8.58 3.71 -1.98
CA SER A 54 -7.26 3.10 -2.15
C SER A 54 -6.24 4.10 -2.69
N ARG A 55 -6.64 4.99 -3.61
CA ARG A 55 -5.75 6.02 -4.18
C ARG A 55 -5.35 7.06 -3.15
N GLU A 56 -6.23 7.42 -2.21
CA GLU A 56 -5.87 8.32 -1.11
C GLU A 56 -4.73 7.76 -0.24
N LEU A 57 -4.63 6.44 -0.09
CA LEU A 57 -3.50 5.82 0.60
C LEU A 57 -2.20 5.98 -0.19
N LEU A 58 -2.25 5.89 -1.52
CA LEU A 58 -1.06 6.02 -2.37
C LEU A 58 -0.40 7.39 -2.22
N GLU A 59 -1.19 8.45 -2.05
CA GLU A 59 -0.71 9.81 -1.84
C GLU A 59 0.11 9.98 -0.56
N ALA A 60 -0.03 9.06 0.39
CA ALA A 60 0.76 9.03 1.60
C ALA A 60 2.17 8.45 1.42
N PHE A 61 2.52 7.91 0.25
CA PHE A 61 3.83 7.33 -0.05
C PHE A 61 4.59 8.14 -1.10
N VAL A 62 5.92 8.20 -0.97
CA VAL A 62 6.78 8.97 -1.89
C VAL A 62 6.76 8.42 -3.33
N ALA A 63 6.83 7.09 -3.48
CA ALA A 63 6.87 6.42 -4.78
C ALA A 63 6.28 5.00 -4.69
N PRO A 64 4.96 4.85 -4.46
CA PRO A 64 4.33 3.54 -4.38
C PRO A 64 4.29 2.86 -5.75
N GLU A 65 4.62 1.57 -5.80
CA GLU A 65 4.28 0.72 -6.94
C GLU A 65 2.83 0.25 -6.82
N VAL A 66 2.09 0.19 -7.93
CA VAL A 66 0.65 -0.09 -7.91
C VAL A 66 0.26 -1.08 -8.99
N ARG A 67 -0.54 -2.08 -8.60
CA ARG A 67 -1.16 -3.06 -9.50
C ARG A 67 -2.68 -3.03 -9.38
N TRP A 68 -3.33 -2.60 -10.44
CA TRP A 68 -4.77 -2.72 -10.62
C TRP A 68 -5.13 -4.12 -11.08
N PHE A 69 -6.12 -4.77 -10.47
CA PHE A 69 -6.58 -6.08 -10.94
C PHE A 69 -8.10 -6.13 -11.08
N PHE A 70 -8.58 -6.94 -12.03
CA PHE A 70 -10.01 -7.16 -12.24
C PHE A 70 -10.55 -8.12 -11.17
N GLY A 71 -10.94 -7.56 -10.03
CA GLY A 71 -11.49 -8.29 -8.89
C GLY A 71 -12.04 -7.33 -7.84
N GLY A 72 -12.67 -7.90 -6.80
CA GLY A 72 -13.15 -7.17 -5.63
C GLY A 72 -12.13 -7.20 -4.49
N HIS A 73 -12.62 -7.29 -3.25
CA HIS A 73 -11.79 -7.26 -2.04
C HIS A 73 -11.13 -8.60 -1.71
N PHE A 74 -10.06 -8.95 -2.43
CA PHE A 74 -9.28 -10.14 -2.15
C PHE A 74 -7.82 -9.98 -2.62
N VAL A 75 -6.93 -10.83 -2.09
CA VAL A 75 -5.53 -10.87 -2.54
C VAL A 75 -5.46 -11.51 -3.93
N PRO A 76 -5.02 -10.80 -4.99
CA PRO A 76 -4.99 -11.34 -6.34
C PRO A 76 -4.01 -12.51 -6.45
N ARG A 77 -4.46 -13.60 -7.09
CA ARG A 77 -3.70 -14.84 -7.25
C ARG A 77 -3.36 -15.17 -8.70
N ASP A 78 -3.74 -14.29 -9.64
CA ASP A 78 -3.40 -14.47 -11.04
C ASP A 78 -1.88 -14.38 -11.23
N ALA A 79 -1.38 -15.08 -12.25
CA ALA A 79 0.05 -15.23 -12.46
C ALA A 79 0.76 -13.88 -12.67
N GLU A 80 0.10 -12.87 -13.23
CA GLU A 80 0.70 -11.56 -13.44
C GLU A 80 0.87 -10.80 -12.12
N SER A 81 -0.19 -10.72 -11.30
CA SER A 81 -0.12 -10.07 -10.00
C SER A 81 0.93 -10.72 -9.09
N MET A 82 0.99 -12.07 -9.07
CA MET A 82 2.00 -12.80 -8.32
C MET A 82 3.43 -12.50 -8.81
N ARG A 83 3.64 -12.43 -10.13
CA ARG A 83 4.96 -12.06 -10.71
C ARG A 83 5.38 -10.66 -10.28
N GLN A 84 4.47 -9.69 -10.28
CA GLN A 84 4.78 -8.31 -9.91
C GLN A 84 5.11 -8.17 -8.41
N VAL A 85 4.31 -8.78 -7.53
CA VAL A 85 4.56 -8.78 -6.08
C VAL A 85 5.93 -9.42 -5.77
N VAL A 86 6.20 -10.61 -6.31
CA VAL A 86 7.50 -11.27 -6.12
C VAL A 86 8.65 -10.45 -6.72
N GLY A 87 8.40 -9.82 -7.87
CA GLY A 87 9.36 -8.92 -8.51
C GLY A 87 9.71 -7.73 -7.63
N PHE A 88 8.73 -7.11 -6.98
CA PHE A 88 8.94 -6.03 -6.01
C PHE A 88 9.77 -6.50 -4.82
N VAL A 89 9.35 -7.61 -4.16
CA VAL A 89 10.05 -8.15 -2.99
C VAL A 89 11.50 -8.51 -3.28
N LYS A 90 11.83 -8.93 -4.51
CA LYS A 90 13.21 -9.24 -4.90
C LYS A 90 14.09 -8.01 -5.18
N ARG A 91 13.49 -6.84 -5.39
CA ARG A 91 14.23 -5.60 -5.70
C ARG A 91 14.52 -4.75 -4.47
N VAL A 92 13.68 -4.86 -3.43
CA VAL A 92 13.83 -4.15 -2.15
C VAL A 92 14.92 -4.78 -1.29
#